data_AF-A0A2E9F169-F1
#
_entry.id   AF-A0A2E9F169-F1
#
_cell.length_a   1.000
_cell.length_b   1.000
_cell.length_c   1.000
_cell.angle_alpha   90.00
_cell.angle_beta   90.00
_cell.angle_gamma   90.00
#
_symmetry.space_group_name_H-M   'P 1'
#
loop_
_entity.id
_entity.type
_entity.pdbx_description
1 polymer ?
#
loop_
_entity_poly.entity_id
_entity_poly.type
_entity_poly.pdbx_seq_one_letter_code
_entity_poly.pdbx_strand_id
1 'polypeptide(L)'
;MVEKDTKTDKSDFLQLVREAIGRKTPLLYAPDYPPLKSNYTRQQEKVRTITAKNLARKSKILDQLIENASFAGWNVHRVSDHESAAEKIGEIAASVKAKLAVRTTETILKSVNVDGALRSKKVTPVVLASGRYRSKSDLKEVAFKADLGISGVSFAIAETASCVLIPRKGVARLTSLAPPVFVAIVQADQVLENLDDYFAMVRLQFQKTRGRYPNYTNFVSGPSRTADIEQTLTIGVHGPGIVHMVLVG
;
A
#
# COMPACT_ATOMS: atom_id res chain seq x y z
N MET A 1 24.95 -17.34 37.71
CA MET A 1 24.95 -17.89 36.34
C MET A 1 24.75 -16.74 35.39
N VAL A 2 25.74 -16.50 34.53
CA VAL A 2 25.85 -15.28 33.71
C VAL A 2 24.89 -15.35 32.53
N GLU A 3 24.02 -14.35 32.46
CA GLU A 3 23.11 -14.03 31.37
C GLU A 3 23.96 -13.75 30.11
N LYS A 4 23.91 -14.63 29.11
CA LYS A 4 24.57 -14.38 27.82
C LYS A 4 23.68 -13.45 26.99
N ASP A 5 23.99 -12.17 27.05
CA ASP A 5 23.46 -11.14 26.15
C ASP A 5 24.02 -11.37 24.73
N THR A 6 23.40 -12.28 23.96
CA THR A 6 23.79 -12.56 22.57
C THR A 6 23.19 -11.53 21.62
N LYS A 7 23.69 -10.30 21.67
CA LYS A 7 23.58 -9.38 20.53
C LYS A 7 24.70 -9.71 19.55
N THR A 8 24.42 -10.58 18.59
CA THR A 8 25.33 -10.77 17.45
C THR A 8 25.53 -9.42 16.77
N ASP A 9 26.78 -8.93 16.72
CA ASP A 9 27.08 -7.67 16.08
C ASP A 9 26.77 -7.78 14.57
N LYS A 10 26.34 -6.67 13.96
CA LYS A 10 26.02 -6.62 12.53
C LYS A 10 27.22 -7.06 11.69
N SER A 11 28.44 -6.76 12.14
CA SER A 11 29.67 -7.15 11.47
C SER A 11 29.83 -8.68 11.44
N ASP A 12 29.67 -9.34 12.58
CA ASP A 12 29.74 -10.80 12.74
C ASP A 12 28.66 -11.51 11.91
N PHE A 13 27.43 -11.01 11.92
CA PHE A 13 26.36 -11.56 11.08
C PHE A 13 26.70 -11.48 9.59
N LEU A 14 27.20 -10.34 9.12
CA LEU A 14 27.57 -10.16 7.72
C LEU A 14 28.80 -11.00 7.34
N GLN A 15 29.72 -11.26 8.28
CA GLN A 15 30.86 -12.15 8.08
C GLN A 15 30.40 -13.60 7.92
N LEU A 16 29.53 -14.09 8.79
CA LEU A 16 28.94 -15.43 8.70
C LEU A 16 28.23 -15.67 7.36
N VAL A 17 27.42 -14.71 6.92
CA VAL A 17 26.73 -14.79 5.62
C VAL A 17 27.74 -14.87 4.48
N ARG A 18 28.83 -14.09 4.52
CA ARG A 18 29.88 -14.10 3.50
C ARG A 18 30.60 -15.44 3.43
N GLU A 19 30.96 -16.01 4.56
CA GLU A 19 31.61 -17.33 4.64
C GLU A 19 30.69 -18.42 4.09
N ALA A 20 29.40 -18.41 4.49
CA ALA A 20 28.41 -19.38 4.02
C ALA A 20 28.20 -19.35 2.49
N ILE A 21 28.30 -18.17 1.86
CA ILE A 21 28.20 -18.02 0.39
C ILE A 21 29.57 -18.07 -0.31
N GLY A 22 30.63 -18.50 0.37
CA GLY A 22 31.97 -18.69 -0.19
C GLY A 22 32.68 -17.39 -0.58
N ARG A 23 32.27 -16.23 -0.04
CA ARG A 23 32.86 -14.92 -0.36
C ARG A 23 33.85 -14.51 0.73
N LYS A 24 35.15 -14.63 0.44
CA LYS A 24 36.23 -14.26 1.39
C LYS A 24 36.40 -12.75 1.59
N THR A 25 35.94 -11.93 0.65
CA THR A 25 36.07 -10.47 0.70
C THR A 25 34.73 -9.77 0.45
N PRO A 26 34.49 -8.60 1.07
CA PRO A 26 33.33 -7.78 0.75
C PRO A 26 33.32 -7.42 -0.74
N LEU A 27 32.14 -7.40 -1.35
CA LEU A 27 31.97 -6.72 -2.63
C LEU A 27 32.24 -5.23 -2.42
N LEU A 28 33.40 -4.76 -2.90
CA LEU A 28 33.74 -3.33 -2.90
C LEU A 28 32.83 -2.55 -3.86
N TYR A 29 32.34 -3.23 -4.89
CA TYR A 29 31.43 -2.70 -5.90
C TYR A 29 30.34 -3.72 -6.22
N ALA A 30 29.15 -3.22 -6.57
CA ALA A 30 28.13 -4.07 -7.17
C ALA A 30 28.67 -4.63 -8.51
N PRO A 31 28.39 -5.89 -8.86
CA PRO A 31 28.68 -6.42 -10.18
C PRO A 31 28.10 -5.50 -11.27
N ASP A 32 28.81 -5.37 -12.38
CA ASP A 32 28.30 -4.58 -13.50
C ASP A 32 27.16 -5.36 -14.18
N TYR A 33 25.93 -5.01 -13.81
CA TYR A 33 24.74 -5.56 -14.44
C TYR A 33 24.44 -4.70 -15.68
N PRO A 34 24.52 -5.26 -16.91
CA PRO A 34 24.20 -4.49 -18.10
C PRO A 34 22.77 -3.95 -17.94
N PRO A 35 22.56 -2.63 -18.09
CA PRO A 35 21.24 -2.06 -17.94
C PRO A 35 20.32 -2.67 -18.99
N LEU A 36 19.09 -3.03 -18.59
CA LEU A 36 18.07 -3.45 -19.54
C LEU A 36 17.95 -2.38 -20.62
N LYS A 37 18.21 -2.74 -21.89
CA LYS A 37 18.09 -1.82 -23.02
C LYS A 37 16.73 -1.13 -22.94
N SER A 38 16.77 0.19 -22.79
CA SER A 38 15.59 0.99 -22.45
C SER A 38 15.42 2.05 -23.52
N ASN A 39 14.34 1.97 -24.29
CA ASN A 39 13.95 3.00 -25.25
C ASN A 39 12.82 3.82 -24.62
N TYR A 40 13.12 5.06 -24.24
CA TYR A 40 12.18 5.95 -23.55
C TYR A 40 10.96 6.26 -24.41
N THR A 41 11.16 6.59 -25.69
CA THR A 41 10.09 6.89 -26.64
C THR A 41 9.13 5.72 -26.80
N ARG A 42 9.68 4.50 -27.03
CA ARG A 42 8.87 3.28 -27.11
C ARG A 42 8.10 3.02 -25.81
N GLN A 43 8.70 3.31 -24.65
CA GLN A 43 8.02 3.16 -23.37
C GLN A 43 6.87 4.18 -23.20
N GLN A 44 7.03 5.42 -23.67
CA GLN A 44 5.97 6.43 -23.69
C GLN A 44 4.80 6.00 -24.58
N GLU A 45 5.09 5.50 -25.79
CA GLU A 45 4.07 4.98 -26.71
C GLU A 45 3.31 3.81 -26.10
N LYS A 46 4.02 2.85 -25.50
CA LYS A 46 3.40 1.70 -24.80
C LYS A 46 2.44 2.18 -23.72
N VAL A 47 2.84 3.12 -22.87
CA VAL A 47 1.99 3.69 -21.82
C VAL A 47 0.77 4.40 -22.42
N ARG A 48 0.94 5.19 -23.50
CA ARG A 48 -0.18 5.86 -24.17
C ARG A 48 -1.22 4.85 -24.67
N THR A 49 -0.77 3.78 -25.32
CA THR A 49 -1.66 2.70 -25.79
C THR A 49 -2.39 2.02 -24.64
N ILE A 50 -1.68 1.73 -23.54
CA ILE A 50 -2.26 1.12 -22.33
C ILE A 50 -3.31 2.05 -21.71
N THR A 51 -3.03 3.34 -21.57
CA THR A 51 -3.98 4.31 -21.02
C THR A 51 -5.24 4.40 -21.89
N ALA A 52 -5.09 4.47 -23.22
CA ALA A 52 -6.23 4.49 -24.13
C ALA A 52 -7.07 3.20 -24.05
N LYS A 53 -6.41 2.03 -23.98
CA LYS A 53 -7.07 0.73 -23.78
C LYS A 53 -7.86 0.68 -22.47
N ASN A 54 -7.24 1.07 -21.35
CA ASN A 54 -7.90 1.08 -20.04
C ASN A 54 -9.09 2.03 -20.02
N LEU A 55 -8.97 3.21 -20.64
CA LEU A 55 -10.07 4.16 -20.74
C LEU A 55 -11.24 3.60 -21.57
N ALA A 56 -10.96 3.00 -22.73
CA ALA A 56 -11.99 2.41 -23.59
C ALA A 56 -12.73 1.24 -22.92
N ARG A 57 -12.09 0.55 -21.96
CA ARG A 57 -12.62 -0.62 -21.26
C ARG A 57 -12.97 -0.32 -19.80
N LYS A 58 -13.10 0.95 -19.43
CA LYS A 58 -13.21 1.39 -18.03
C LYS A 58 -14.32 0.68 -17.27
N SER A 59 -15.55 0.63 -17.79
CA SER A 59 -16.66 -0.05 -17.11
C SER A 59 -16.32 -1.52 -16.81
N LYS A 60 -15.89 -2.26 -17.84
CA LYS A 60 -15.51 -3.67 -17.71
C LYS A 60 -14.41 -3.89 -16.66
N ILE A 61 -13.41 -3.01 -16.62
CA ILE A 61 -12.28 -3.11 -15.69
C ILE A 61 -12.74 -2.82 -14.25
N LEU A 62 -13.65 -1.86 -14.06
CA LEU A 62 -14.23 -1.57 -12.74
C LEU A 62 -15.09 -2.74 -12.25
N ASP A 63 -15.93 -3.30 -13.12
CA ASP A 63 -16.76 -4.47 -12.79
C ASP A 63 -15.89 -5.67 -12.40
N GLN A 64 -14.82 -5.93 -13.16
CA GLN A 64 -13.84 -6.97 -12.85
C GLN A 64 -13.13 -6.73 -11.51
N LEU A 65 -12.76 -5.48 -11.20
CA LEU A 65 -12.14 -5.13 -9.93
C LEU A 65 -13.09 -5.43 -8.77
N ILE A 66 -14.36 -5.03 -8.87
CA ILE A 66 -15.36 -5.23 -7.81
C ILE A 66 -15.58 -6.71 -7.55
N GLU A 67 -15.74 -7.50 -8.63
CA GLU A 67 -15.92 -8.94 -8.56
C GLU A 67 -14.71 -9.61 -7.89
N ASN A 68 -13.50 -9.40 -8.43
CA ASN A 68 -12.28 -10.01 -7.90
C ASN A 68 -11.97 -9.56 -6.47
N ALA A 69 -12.24 -8.29 -6.14
CA ALA A 69 -12.03 -7.78 -4.79
C ALA A 69 -12.97 -8.43 -3.79
N SER A 70 -14.23 -8.65 -4.16
CA SER A 70 -15.19 -9.38 -3.32
C SER A 70 -14.73 -10.81 -3.06
N PHE A 71 -14.27 -11.53 -4.08
CA PHE A 71 -13.67 -12.88 -3.93
C PHE A 71 -12.41 -12.87 -3.05
N ALA A 72 -11.58 -11.84 -3.19
CA ALA A 72 -10.38 -11.66 -2.39
C ALA A 72 -10.67 -11.16 -0.97
N GLY A 73 -11.94 -11.02 -0.57
CA GLY A 73 -12.36 -10.67 0.79
C GLY A 73 -12.30 -9.19 1.11
N TRP A 74 -12.31 -8.32 0.09
CA TRP A 74 -12.55 -6.89 0.28
C TRP A 74 -14.03 -6.60 0.52
N ASN A 75 -14.30 -5.71 1.46
CA ASN A 75 -15.58 -5.04 1.55
C ASN A 75 -15.57 -3.86 0.57
N VAL A 76 -16.15 -4.03 -0.62
CA VAL A 76 -16.13 -3.01 -1.68
C VAL A 76 -17.36 -2.09 -1.57
N HIS A 77 -17.12 -0.78 -1.62
CA HIS A 77 -18.14 0.27 -1.54
C HIS A 77 -17.96 1.21 -2.73
N ARG A 78 -18.84 1.11 -3.73
CA ARG A 78 -18.85 2.03 -4.87
C ARG A 78 -19.69 3.26 -4.54
N VAL A 79 -19.13 4.44 -4.78
CA VAL A 79 -19.76 5.74 -4.51
C VAL A 79 -19.55 6.68 -5.69
N SER A 80 -20.50 7.59 -5.92
CA SER A 80 -20.48 8.51 -7.07
C SER A 80 -19.48 9.66 -6.92
N ASP A 81 -19.20 10.08 -5.68
CA ASP A 81 -18.50 11.32 -5.40
C ASP A 81 -17.72 11.27 -4.07
N HIS A 82 -16.95 12.33 -3.82
CA HIS A 82 -16.08 12.43 -2.65
C HIS A 82 -16.84 12.64 -1.33
N GLU A 83 -18.07 13.18 -1.37
CA GLU A 83 -18.89 13.40 -0.18
C GLU A 83 -19.43 12.06 0.32
N SER A 84 -20.03 11.29 -0.59
CA SER A 84 -20.48 9.92 -0.36
C SER A 84 -19.33 9.01 0.09
N ALA A 85 -18.11 9.22 -0.45
CA ALA A 85 -16.91 8.52 0.03
C ALA A 85 -16.58 8.84 1.49
N ALA A 86 -16.66 10.11 1.89
CA ALA A 86 -16.40 10.54 3.26
C ALA A 86 -17.46 9.96 4.22
N GLU A 87 -18.74 10.02 3.85
CA GLU A 87 -19.83 9.43 4.63
C GLU A 87 -19.60 7.93 4.85
N LYS A 88 -19.29 7.19 3.78
CA LYS A 88 -19.02 5.76 3.85
C LYS A 88 -17.85 5.42 4.78
N ILE A 89 -16.77 6.21 4.73
CA ILE A 89 -15.63 6.05 5.64
C ILE A 89 -16.06 6.28 7.10
N GLY A 90 -16.90 7.27 7.36
CA GLY A 90 -17.49 7.50 8.68
C GLY A 90 -18.34 6.32 9.17
N GLU A 91 -19.17 5.75 8.30
CA GLU A 91 -19.96 4.54 8.62
C GLU A 91 -19.08 3.34 8.94
N ILE A 92 -18.03 3.10 8.16
CA ILE A 92 -17.05 2.03 8.42
C ILE A 92 -16.38 2.24 9.78
N ALA A 93 -15.95 3.47 10.09
CA ALA A 93 -15.34 3.79 11.36
C ALA A 93 -16.30 3.54 12.54
N ALA A 94 -17.58 3.85 12.38
CA ALA A 94 -18.61 3.59 13.38
C ALA A 94 -18.92 2.08 13.54
N SER A 95 -18.99 1.32 12.45
CA SER A 95 -19.31 -0.11 12.48
C SER A 95 -18.25 -0.93 13.22
N VAL A 96 -16.97 -0.54 13.08
CA VAL A 96 -15.85 -1.16 13.80
C VAL A 96 -15.60 -0.53 15.17
N LYS A 97 -16.44 0.42 15.61
CA LYS A 97 -16.34 1.16 16.89
C LYS A 97 -14.96 1.82 17.10
N ALA A 98 -14.35 2.32 16.02
CA ALA A 98 -13.05 2.96 16.07
C ALA A 98 -13.07 4.18 17.00
N LYS A 99 -11.97 4.39 17.74
CA LYS A 99 -11.72 5.61 18.53
C LYS A 99 -10.56 6.40 17.96
N LEU A 100 -9.59 5.72 17.37
CA LEU A 100 -8.40 6.31 16.76
C LEU A 100 -8.25 5.80 15.32
N ALA A 101 -8.16 6.73 14.38
CA ALA A 101 -7.88 6.44 12.98
C ALA A 101 -6.58 7.13 12.56
N VAL A 102 -5.69 6.39 11.91
CA VAL A 102 -4.50 6.95 11.26
C VAL A 102 -4.72 7.07 9.76
N ARG A 103 -4.25 8.17 9.19
CA ARG A 103 -4.33 8.37 7.73
C ARG A 103 -3.08 8.98 7.14
N THR A 104 -2.94 8.80 5.84
CA THR A 104 -1.91 9.42 5.00
C THR A 104 -2.34 10.83 4.52
N THR A 105 -1.54 11.45 3.65
CA THR A 105 -1.75 12.84 3.16
C THR A 105 -1.77 12.98 1.64
N GLU A 106 -2.15 11.94 0.89
CA GLU A 106 -2.28 12.04 -0.56
C GLU A 106 -3.35 13.05 -0.97
N THR A 107 -3.31 13.48 -2.23
CA THR A 107 -4.25 14.45 -2.80
C THR A 107 -5.70 14.04 -2.62
N ILE A 108 -6.04 12.75 -2.75
CA ILE A 108 -7.41 12.27 -2.55
C ILE A 108 -7.96 12.53 -1.14
N LEU A 109 -7.10 12.55 -0.11
CA LEU A 109 -7.46 12.91 1.26
C LEU A 109 -7.67 14.42 1.46
N LYS A 110 -7.36 15.25 0.45
CA LYS A 110 -7.75 16.67 0.42
C LYS A 110 -9.14 16.87 -0.19
N SER A 111 -9.54 15.97 -1.09
CA SER A 111 -10.85 16.03 -1.77
C SER A 111 -11.94 15.34 -0.95
N VAL A 112 -11.64 14.19 -0.35
CA VAL A 112 -12.55 13.46 0.54
C VAL A 112 -12.37 13.99 1.96
N ASN A 113 -13.44 14.53 2.57
CA ASN A 113 -13.40 15.09 3.93
C ASN A 113 -13.38 14.00 5.02
N VAL A 114 -12.33 13.18 5.02
CA VAL A 114 -12.16 12.06 5.96
C VAL A 114 -12.12 12.53 7.41
N ASP A 115 -11.43 13.63 7.71
CA ASP A 115 -11.32 14.12 9.09
C ASP A 115 -12.67 14.59 9.64
N GLY A 116 -13.48 15.27 8.82
CA GLY A 116 -14.83 15.68 9.20
C GLY A 116 -15.73 14.47 9.46
N ALA A 117 -15.71 13.49 8.55
CA ALA A 117 -16.49 12.26 8.69
C ALA A 117 -16.10 11.43 9.92
N LEU A 118 -14.81 11.35 10.24
CA LEU A 118 -14.33 10.65 11.44
C LEU A 118 -14.74 11.39 12.72
N ARG A 119 -14.57 12.71 12.76
CA ARG A 119 -14.92 13.53 13.94
C ARG A 119 -16.42 13.52 14.24
N SER A 120 -17.27 13.51 13.21
CA SER A 120 -18.73 13.41 13.41
C SER A 120 -19.14 12.09 14.07
N LYS A 121 -18.33 11.04 13.91
CA LYS A 121 -18.49 9.73 14.56
C LYS A 121 -17.66 9.59 15.84
N LYS A 122 -17.12 10.69 16.37
CA LYS A 122 -16.27 10.75 17.58
C LYS A 122 -14.97 9.94 17.47
N VAL A 123 -14.47 9.75 16.25
CA VAL A 123 -13.17 9.12 15.97
C VAL A 123 -12.12 10.20 15.84
N THR A 124 -10.96 10.00 16.47
CA THR A 124 -9.83 10.94 16.40
C THR A 124 -8.99 10.64 15.16
N PRO A 125 -8.94 11.51 14.14
CA PRO A 125 -8.04 11.33 13.01
C PRO A 125 -6.62 11.79 13.36
N VAL A 126 -5.63 10.99 12.97
CA VAL A 126 -4.22 11.32 13.12
C VAL A 126 -3.49 11.14 11.80
N VAL A 127 -2.79 12.19 11.37
CA VAL A 127 -1.92 12.12 10.20
C VAL A 127 -0.62 11.38 10.54
N LEU A 128 -0.36 10.29 9.83
CA LEU A 128 0.85 9.49 9.99
C LEU A 128 1.96 9.96 9.06
N ALA A 129 2.44 11.19 9.27
CA ALA A 129 3.56 11.78 8.54
C ALA A 129 4.69 12.17 9.50
N SER A 130 5.93 11.83 9.12
CA SER A 130 7.12 12.31 9.84
C SER A 130 7.25 13.83 9.69
N GLY A 131 7.44 14.50 10.83
CA GLY A 131 7.57 15.95 10.93
C GLY A 131 8.45 16.34 12.11
N ARG A 132 8.73 17.63 12.27
CA ARG A 132 9.65 18.15 13.31
C ARG A 132 9.27 17.77 14.75
N TYR A 133 7.99 17.45 14.99
CA TYR A 133 7.43 17.26 16.33
C TYR A 133 7.07 15.81 16.69
N ARG A 134 7.30 14.82 15.80
CA ARG A 134 6.99 13.42 16.09
C ARG A 134 8.13 12.51 15.70
N SER A 135 8.67 11.78 16.67
CA SER A 135 9.71 10.80 16.43
C SER A 135 9.14 9.62 15.61
N LYS A 136 10.03 8.84 14.97
CA LYS A 136 9.60 7.60 14.29
C LYS A 136 9.00 6.59 15.27
N SER A 137 9.44 6.59 16.53
CA SER A 137 8.93 5.71 17.57
C SER A 137 7.48 6.06 17.92
N ASP A 138 7.19 7.36 18.10
CA ASP A 138 5.85 7.84 18.45
C ASP A 138 4.84 7.52 17.34
N LEU A 139 5.25 7.72 16.07
CA LEU A 139 4.41 7.38 14.93
C LEU A 139 4.14 5.88 14.86
N LYS A 140 5.13 5.05 15.17
CA LYS A 140 4.95 3.59 15.23
C LYS A 140 3.92 3.24 16.29
N GLU A 141 4.08 3.75 17.50
CA GLU A 141 3.16 3.51 18.62
C GLU A 141 1.73 3.94 18.29
N VAL A 142 1.55 5.13 17.75
CA VAL A 142 0.23 5.63 17.33
C VAL A 142 -0.40 4.74 16.26
N ALA A 143 0.38 4.25 15.29
CA ALA A 143 -0.12 3.37 14.24
C ALA A 143 -0.58 2.00 14.77
N PHE A 144 0.13 1.42 15.74
CA PHE A 144 -0.27 0.15 16.37
C PHE A 144 -1.42 0.30 17.37
N LYS A 145 -1.63 1.49 17.93
CA LYS A 145 -2.78 1.81 18.79
C LYS A 145 -4.05 2.18 18.01
N ALA A 146 -3.93 2.44 16.71
CA ALA A 146 -5.05 2.87 15.90
C ALA A 146 -5.95 1.69 15.51
N ASP A 147 -7.25 1.92 15.54
CA ASP A 147 -8.27 0.94 15.17
C ASP A 147 -8.45 0.87 13.66
N LEU A 148 -8.19 1.98 12.97
CA LEU A 148 -8.47 2.16 11.55
C LEU A 148 -7.29 2.84 10.83
N GLY A 149 -6.86 2.25 9.72
CA GLY A 149 -5.90 2.83 8.78
C GLY A 149 -6.57 3.28 7.51
N ILE A 150 -6.32 4.50 7.04
CA ILE A 150 -6.95 5.05 5.83
C ILE A 150 -5.89 5.60 4.89
N SER A 151 -5.91 5.14 3.64
CA SER A 151 -4.98 5.61 2.61
C SER A 151 -5.64 5.76 1.26
N GLY A 152 -5.18 6.72 0.46
CA GLY A 152 -5.38 6.66 -0.98
C GLY A 152 -4.50 5.58 -1.59
N VAL A 153 -4.77 5.21 -2.85
CA VAL A 153 -3.91 4.32 -3.62
C VAL A 153 -3.11 5.06 -4.69
N SER A 154 -2.05 4.44 -5.20
CA SER A 154 -1.38 4.92 -6.41
C SER A 154 -2.01 4.30 -7.67
N PHE A 155 -2.33 3.01 -7.60
CA PHE A 155 -3.07 2.26 -8.61
C PHE A 155 -3.97 1.22 -7.93
N ALA A 156 -4.99 0.75 -8.62
CA ALA A 156 -5.68 -0.50 -8.31
C ALA A 156 -5.64 -1.42 -9.52
N ILE A 157 -5.43 -2.71 -9.33
CA ILE A 157 -5.30 -3.69 -10.43
C ILE A 157 -6.51 -4.62 -10.38
N ALA A 158 -7.30 -4.61 -11.45
CA ALA A 158 -8.53 -5.38 -11.54
C ALA A 158 -8.27 -6.89 -11.52
N GLU A 159 -7.31 -7.38 -12.33
CA GLU A 159 -6.95 -8.80 -12.41
C GLU A 159 -6.69 -9.45 -11.04
N THR A 160 -5.93 -8.77 -10.17
CA THR A 160 -5.47 -9.33 -8.90
C THR A 160 -6.13 -8.70 -7.67
N ALA A 161 -7.18 -7.90 -7.87
CA ALA A 161 -7.86 -7.13 -6.80
C ALA A 161 -6.90 -6.37 -5.86
N SER A 162 -5.84 -5.81 -6.42
CA SER A 162 -4.72 -5.29 -5.64
C SER A 162 -4.70 -3.77 -5.61
N CYS A 163 -4.77 -3.19 -4.42
CA CYS A 163 -4.49 -1.79 -4.16
C CYS A 163 -2.97 -1.57 -4.00
N VAL A 164 -2.40 -0.72 -4.85
CA VAL A 164 -0.96 -0.46 -4.90
C VAL A 164 -0.62 0.82 -4.16
N LEU A 165 0.22 0.70 -3.13
CA LEU A 165 0.71 1.81 -2.31
C LEU A 165 2.20 2.02 -2.58
N ILE A 166 2.54 3.08 -3.30
CA ILE A 166 3.92 3.50 -3.55
C ILE A 166 4.31 4.51 -2.46
N PRO A 167 5.32 4.20 -1.63
CA PRO A 167 5.70 5.04 -0.51
C PRO A 167 6.33 6.35 -0.99
N ARG A 168 5.91 7.43 -0.35
CA ARG A 168 6.38 8.80 -0.60
C ARG A 168 6.11 9.64 0.64
N LYS A 169 6.53 10.90 0.63
CA LYS A 169 6.26 11.83 1.74
C LYS A 169 4.75 11.87 2.02
N GLY A 170 4.37 11.54 3.26
CA GLY A 170 2.98 11.50 3.70
C GLY A 170 2.23 10.18 3.46
N VAL A 171 2.87 9.18 2.86
CA VAL A 171 2.32 7.83 2.63
C VAL A 171 3.14 6.81 3.40
N ALA A 172 2.82 6.65 4.68
CA ALA A 172 3.51 5.73 5.57
C ALA A 172 2.97 4.30 5.40
N ARG A 173 3.86 3.33 5.21
CA ARG A 173 3.52 1.89 5.13
C ARG A 173 2.70 1.42 6.35
N LEU A 174 2.98 1.97 7.53
CA LEU A 174 2.29 1.57 8.75
C LEU A 174 0.78 1.86 8.72
N THR A 175 0.34 2.86 7.95
CA THR A 175 -1.10 3.16 7.83
C THR A 175 -1.90 2.01 7.25
N SER A 176 -1.32 1.23 6.31
CA SER A 176 -2.01 0.10 5.69
C SER A 176 -1.67 -1.25 6.32
N LEU A 177 -0.76 -1.30 7.29
CA LEU A 177 -0.26 -2.56 7.87
C LEU A 177 -0.55 -2.71 9.36
N ALA A 178 -0.45 -1.64 10.15
CA ALA A 178 -0.52 -1.75 11.60
C ALA A 178 -1.95 -1.80 12.17
N PRO A 179 -2.91 -0.98 11.67
CA PRO A 179 -4.27 -1.05 12.17
C PRO A 179 -4.96 -2.36 11.77
N PRO A 180 -5.85 -2.92 12.61
CA PRO A 180 -6.57 -4.16 12.32
C PRO A 180 -7.57 -4.01 11.17
N VAL A 181 -8.02 -2.78 10.89
CA VAL A 181 -8.92 -2.45 9.78
C VAL A 181 -8.23 -1.45 8.85
N PHE A 182 -8.25 -1.72 7.55
CA PHE A 182 -7.70 -0.81 6.53
C PHE A 182 -8.74 -0.39 5.50
N VAL A 183 -8.78 0.90 5.18
CA VAL A 183 -9.64 1.50 4.15
C VAL A 183 -8.78 2.10 3.06
N ALA A 184 -8.94 1.59 1.83
CA ALA A 184 -8.32 2.12 0.63
C ALA A 184 -9.33 2.98 -0.14
N ILE A 185 -8.97 4.24 -0.40
CA ILE A 185 -9.74 5.13 -1.27
C ILE A 185 -9.16 5.01 -2.69
N VAL A 186 -9.98 4.52 -3.61
CA VAL A 186 -9.62 4.24 -5.00
C VAL A 186 -10.45 5.13 -5.91
N GLN A 187 -9.81 5.92 -6.76
CA GLN A 187 -10.53 6.62 -7.83
C GLN A 187 -10.58 5.73 -9.07
N ALA A 188 -11.70 5.80 -9.81
CA ALA A 188 -11.93 4.97 -10.98
C ALA A 188 -10.89 5.16 -12.11
N ASP A 189 -10.19 6.30 -12.17
CA ASP A 189 -9.10 6.58 -13.11
C ASP A 189 -7.77 5.94 -12.72
N GLN A 190 -7.63 5.46 -11.48
CA GLN A 190 -6.44 4.78 -10.97
C GLN A 190 -6.49 3.27 -11.21
N VAL A 191 -7.59 2.75 -11.75
CA VAL A 191 -7.78 1.31 -11.99
C VAL A 191 -7.15 0.91 -13.32
N LEU A 192 -6.30 -0.10 -13.26
CA LEU A 192 -5.65 -0.73 -14.41
C LEU A 192 -6.18 -2.15 -14.58
N GLU A 193 -6.22 -2.62 -15.82
CA GLU A 193 -6.69 -3.97 -16.16
C GLU A 193 -5.85 -5.06 -15.48
N ASN A 194 -4.52 -4.97 -15.57
CA ASN A 194 -3.61 -6.05 -15.17
C ASN A 194 -2.26 -5.55 -14.64
N LEU A 195 -1.45 -6.49 -14.14
CA LEU A 195 -0.11 -6.22 -13.59
C LEU A 195 0.87 -5.72 -14.65
N ASP A 196 0.78 -6.20 -15.89
CA ASP A 196 1.64 -5.76 -17.00
C ASP A 196 1.46 -4.28 -17.32
N ASP A 197 0.22 -3.80 -17.30
CA ASP A 197 -0.12 -2.39 -17.45
C ASP A 197 0.53 -1.57 -16.33
N TYR A 198 0.41 -2.03 -15.07
CA TYR A 198 1.06 -1.40 -13.93
C TYR A 198 2.59 -1.33 -14.09
N PHE A 199 3.25 -2.42 -14.44
CA PHE A 199 4.70 -2.43 -14.60
C PHE A 199 5.16 -1.53 -15.76
N ALA A 200 4.36 -1.38 -16.81
CA ALA A 200 4.62 -0.41 -17.88
C ALA A 200 4.56 1.04 -17.37
N MET A 201 3.56 1.38 -16.52
CA MET A 201 3.45 2.69 -15.90
C MET A 201 4.66 2.99 -15.00
N VAL A 202 5.02 2.04 -14.14
CA VAL A 202 6.17 2.17 -13.22
C VAL A 202 7.49 2.29 -13.96
N ARG A 203 7.70 1.50 -15.02
CA ARG A 203 8.90 1.58 -15.88
C ARG A 203 9.07 2.99 -16.45
N LEU A 204 7.99 3.59 -16.95
CA LEU A 204 8.03 4.96 -17.47
C LEU A 204 8.35 5.97 -16.36
N GLN A 205 7.75 5.80 -15.18
CA GLN A 205 8.02 6.67 -14.03
C GLN A 205 9.48 6.57 -13.58
N PHE A 206 10.03 5.35 -13.50
CA PHE A 206 11.44 5.11 -13.17
C PHE A 206 12.38 5.81 -14.16
N GLN A 207 12.09 5.74 -15.46
CA GLN A 207 12.87 6.46 -16.48
C GLN A 207 12.75 7.98 -16.34
N LYS A 208 11.52 8.50 -16.13
CA LYS A 208 11.27 9.94 -15.90
C LYS A 208 12.01 10.49 -14.70
N THR A 209 12.12 9.71 -13.62
CA THR A 209 12.82 10.13 -12.40
C THR A 209 14.31 9.80 -12.41
N ARG A 210 14.87 9.36 -13.56
CA ARG A 210 16.28 8.94 -13.70
C ARG A 210 16.70 7.93 -12.63
N GLY A 211 15.84 6.94 -12.41
CA GLY A 211 16.05 5.86 -11.44
C GLY A 211 15.75 6.22 -9.99
N ARG A 212 15.33 7.46 -9.69
CA ARG A 212 14.88 7.85 -8.35
C ARG A 212 13.45 7.34 -8.12
N TYR A 213 13.34 6.08 -7.71
CA TYR A 213 12.07 5.42 -7.41
C TYR A 213 12.14 4.82 -5.99
N PRO A 214 11.01 4.71 -5.27
CA PRO A 214 11.06 4.17 -3.92
C PRO A 214 11.52 2.71 -3.86
N ASN A 215 12.16 2.33 -2.76
CA ASN A 215 12.81 1.03 -2.58
C ASN A 215 11.82 -0.15 -2.40
N TYR A 216 10.52 0.14 -2.33
CA TYR A 216 9.48 -0.88 -2.20
C TYR A 216 8.15 -0.34 -2.72
N THR A 217 7.25 -1.26 -3.02
CA THR A 217 5.82 -0.99 -3.25
C THR A 217 5.03 -2.02 -2.46
N ASN A 218 3.94 -1.60 -1.81
CA ASN A 218 3.04 -2.56 -1.16
C ASN A 218 1.85 -2.84 -2.10
N PHE A 219 1.53 -4.12 -2.25
CA PHE A 219 0.30 -4.58 -2.88
C PHE A 219 -0.59 -5.12 -1.77
N VAL A 220 -1.75 -4.52 -1.58
CA VAL A 220 -2.77 -5.04 -0.67
C VAL A 220 -3.81 -5.71 -1.55
N SER A 221 -3.93 -7.03 -1.47
CA SER A 221 -4.81 -7.82 -2.34
C SER A 221 -6.01 -8.41 -1.59
N GLY A 222 -6.23 -7.99 -0.33
CA GLY A 222 -7.25 -8.53 0.55
C GLY A 222 -6.81 -8.41 2.01
N PRO A 223 -7.59 -8.96 2.96
CA PRO A 223 -7.17 -9.04 4.35
C PRO A 223 -5.95 -9.95 4.50
N SER A 224 -5.13 -9.69 5.51
CA SER A 224 -3.99 -10.54 5.84
C SER A 224 -4.51 -11.93 6.20
N ARG A 225 -4.12 -12.96 5.44
CA ARG A 225 -4.42 -14.35 5.72
C ARG A 225 -3.11 -15.12 5.86
N THR A 226 -3.00 -15.91 6.90
CA THR A 226 -1.89 -16.84 7.09
C THR A 226 -2.49 -18.19 7.41
N ALA A 227 -2.15 -19.20 6.61
CA ALA A 227 -2.51 -20.57 6.92
C ALA A 227 -1.34 -21.16 7.72
N ASP A 228 -1.65 -21.78 8.85
CA ASP A 228 -0.68 -22.67 9.50
C ASP A 228 -0.47 -23.92 8.64
N ILE A 229 0.57 -24.72 8.92
CA ILE A 229 0.92 -25.95 8.18
C ILE A 229 -0.27 -26.94 8.14
N GLU A 230 -1.17 -26.86 9.11
CA GLU A 230 -2.42 -27.64 9.19
C GLU A 230 -3.59 -27.06 8.37
N GLN A 231 -3.34 -26.05 7.51
CA GLN A 231 -4.33 -25.33 6.69
C GLN A 231 -5.42 -24.57 7.46
N THR A 232 -5.28 -24.41 8.78
CA THR A 232 -6.19 -23.55 9.55
C THR A 232 -5.90 -22.08 9.21
N LEU A 233 -6.89 -21.42 8.60
CA LEU A 233 -6.77 -20.03 8.16
C LEU A 233 -6.86 -19.08 9.36
N THR A 234 -5.76 -18.40 9.68
CA THR A 234 -5.72 -17.31 10.66
C THR A 234 -5.69 -15.97 9.94
N ILE A 235 -6.67 -15.10 10.24
CA ILE A 235 -6.81 -13.80 9.59
C ILE A 235 -6.25 -12.71 10.52
N GLY A 236 -5.50 -11.75 9.96
CA GLY A 236 -5.03 -10.55 10.67
C GLY A 236 -3.69 -10.67 11.41
N VAL A 237 -2.88 -11.71 11.14
CA VAL A 237 -1.62 -11.94 11.87
C VAL A 237 -0.50 -10.96 11.46
N HIS A 238 -0.37 -10.67 10.17
CA HIS A 238 0.73 -9.88 9.61
C HIS A 238 0.29 -8.54 9.00
N GLY A 239 -0.99 -8.20 9.14
CA GLY A 239 -1.61 -7.00 8.60
C GLY A 239 -3.10 -6.94 8.95
N PRO A 240 -3.86 -6.02 8.35
CA PRO A 240 -5.28 -5.84 8.66
C PRO A 240 -6.07 -7.12 8.44
N GLY A 241 -6.89 -7.50 9.42
CA GLY A 241 -7.82 -8.63 9.30
C GLY A 241 -9.09 -8.26 8.52
N ILE A 242 -9.40 -6.97 8.44
CA ILE A 242 -10.54 -6.43 7.70
C ILE A 242 -10.04 -5.36 6.75
N VAL A 243 -10.46 -5.43 5.49
CA VAL A 243 -10.13 -4.41 4.48
C VAL A 243 -11.37 -3.91 3.76
N HIS A 244 -11.41 -2.61 3.50
CA HIS A 244 -12.48 -1.92 2.79
C HIS A 244 -11.90 -1.17 1.59
N MET A 245 -12.57 -1.28 0.45
CA MET A 245 -12.27 -0.50 -0.75
C MET A 245 -13.41 0.49 -0.98
N VAL A 246 -13.12 1.79 -0.91
CA VAL A 246 -14.07 2.85 -1.28
C VAL A 246 -13.72 3.32 -2.68
N LEU A 247 -14.48 2.85 -3.67
CA LEU A 247 -14.28 3.14 -5.08
C LEU A 247 -15.12 4.36 -5.49
N VAL A 248 -14.45 5.44 -5.87
CA VAL A 248 -15.07 6.71 -6.28
C VAL A 248 -15.15 6.79 -7.81
N GLY A 249 -16.37 6.85 -8.33
CA GLY A 249 -16.70 7.12 -9.74
C GLY A 249 -17.34 5.99 -10.55
#